data_AF-A0A2V8DK28-F1
#
_entry.id   AF-A0A2V8DK28-F1
#
_cell.length_a   1.000
_cell.length_b   1.000
_cell.length_c   1.000
_cell.angle_alpha   90.00
_cell.angle_beta   90.00
_cell.angle_gamma   90.00
#
_symmetry.space_group_name_H-M   'P 1'
#
loop_
_entity.id
_entity.type
_entity.pdbx_description
1 polymer ?
#
loop_
_entity_poly.entity_id
_entity_poly.type
_entity_poly.pdbx_seq_one_letter_code
_entity_poly.pdbx_strand_id
1 'polypeptide(L)' 'MRQATPNLTITDSDITFTHCTPTGATCPWTSGSGGPGDIGKVEVGHSWKFMNPLLRPFFPPYGQITLTAASAMKNESLFK' A
#
# COMPACT_ATOMS: atom_id res chain seq x y z
N MET A 1 -10.60 -32.02 -2.77
CA MET A 1 -10.91 -30.57 -2.79
C MET A 1 -10.19 -29.79 -1.67
N ARG A 2 -8.92 -30.10 -1.36
CA ARG A 2 -8.14 -29.44 -0.27
C ARG A 2 -7.11 -28.41 -0.76
N GLN A 3 -7.03 -28.16 -2.07
CA GLN A 3 -6.04 -27.28 -2.71
C GLN A 3 -6.70 -26.09 -3.44
N ALA A 4 -7.65 -25.43 -2.79
CA ALA A 4 -8.25 -24.20 -3.32
C ALA A 4 -8.25 -23.12 -2.24
N THR A 5 -7.18 -23.04 -1.45
CA THR A 5 -6.97 -21.88 -0.59
C THR A 5 -6.86 -20.67 -1.51
N PRO A 6 -7.75 -19.67 -1.39
CA PRO A 6 -7.65 -18.46 -2.18
C PRO A 6 -6.28 -17.83 -1.93
N ASN A 7 -5.48 -17.69 -2.98
CA ASN A 7 -4.22 -16.97 -2.94
C ASN A 7 -4.46 -15.54 -3.43
N LEU A 8 -3.94 -14.57 -2.69
CA LEU A 8 -3.86 -13.18 -3.12
C LEU A 8 -2.42 -12.94 -3.56
N THR A 9 -2.22 -12.58 -4.83
CA THR A 9 -0.91 -12.17 -5.35
C THR A 9 -0.87 -10.65 -5.34
N ILE A 10 0.01 -10.10 -4.51
CA ILE A 10 0.34 -8.67 -4.50
C ILE A 10 1.54 -8.49 -5.41
N THR A 11 1.39 -7.62 -6.40
CA THR A 11 2.47 -7.31 -7.35
C THR A 11 3.31 -6.14 -6.85
N ASP A 12 4.56 -6.02 -7.30
CA ASP A 12 5.41 -4.88 -6.91
C ASP A 12 4.78 -3.53 -7.29
N SER A 13 3.99 -3.48 -8.37
CA SER A 13 3.23 -2.28 -8.76
C SER A 13 2.12 -1.89 -7.78
N ASP A 14 1.68 -2.81 -6.92
CA ASP A 14 0.72 -2.51 -5.85
C ASP A 14 1.39 -1.82 -4.66
N ILE A 15 2.73 -1.83 -4.58
CA ILE A 15 3.49 -1.33 -3.43
C ILE A 15 4.10 0.02 -3.77
N THR A 16 3.73 1.04 -3.00
CA THR A 16 4.29 2.39 -3.10
C THR A 16 5.12 2.71 -1.87
N PHE A 17 6.37 3.13 -2.11
CA PHE A 17 7.26 3.64 -1.08
C PHE A 17 7.33 5.16 -1.14
N THR A 18 7.03 5.80 -0.02
CA THR A 18 7.18 7.24 0.15
C THR A 18 7.92 7.53 1.43
N HIS A 19 8.54 8.71 1.52
CA HIS A 19 9.15 9.19 2.73
C HIS A 19 8.80 10.65 2.95
N CYS A 20 8.89 11.10 4.20
CA CYS A 20 8.85 12.50 4.53
C CYS A 20 9.94 12.85 5.53
N THR A 21 10.67 13.93 5.25
CA THR A 21 11.63 14.51 6.17
C THR A 21 10.89 15.47 7.09
N PRO A 22 10.82 15.23 8.41
CA PRO A 22 10.08 16.09 9.32
C PRO A 22 10.76 17.47 9.43
N THR A 23 10.13 18.49 8.86
CA THR A 23 10.58 19.89 8.99
C THR A 23 9.56 20.68 9.80
N GLY A 24 9.62 20.56 11.12
CA GLY A 24 8.65 21.19 12.02
C GLY A 24 7.27 20.52 11.94
N ALA A 25 6.21 21.28 11.64
CA ALA A 25 4.83 20.77 11.57
C ALA A 25 4.46 20.17 10.21
N THR A 26 5.34 20.25 9.21
CA THR A 26 5.09 19.73 7.85
C THR A 26 5.92 18.48 7.58
N CYS A 27 5.31 17.52 6.88
CA CYS A 27 5.97 16.31 6.40
C CYS A 27 5.47 16.02 4.97
N PRO A 28 6.01 16.70 3.95
CA PRO A 28 5.63 16.45 2.57
C PRO A 28 6.10 15.04 2.17
N TRP A 29 5.16 14.21 1.73
CA TRP A 29 5.46 12.86 1.24
C TRP A 29 6.05 12.92 -0.16
N THR A 30 7.21 12.32 -0.34
CA THR A 30 7.93 12.22 -1.61
C THR A 30 8.21 10.75 -1.92
N SER A 31 8.40 10.39 -3.19
CA SER A 31 8.64 9.01 -3.59
C SER A 31 10.02 8.51 -3.14
N GLY A 32 10.10 7.20 -2.87
CA GLY A 32 11.34 6.55 -2.44
C GLY A 32 11.41 6.28 -0.94
N SER A 33 12.54 5.72 -0.50
CA SER A 33 12.74 5.23 0.88
C SER A 33 13.13 6.30 1.90
N GLY A 34 13.60 7.46 1.45
CA GLY A 34 14.20 8.50 2.29
C GLY A 34 15.56 8.12 2.88
N GLY A 35 16.09 9.00 3.72
CA GLY A 35 17.34 8.86 4.46
C GLY A 35 17.14 8.61 5.96
N PRO A 36 18.25 8.55 6.73
CA PRO A 36 18.19 8.40 8.19
C PRO A 36 17.41 9.54 8.86
N GLY A 37 16.51 9.19 9.78
CA GLY A 37 15.69 10.16 10.51
C GLY A 37 14.39 10.57 9.78
N ASP A 38 14.26 10.25 8.49
CA ASP A 38 13.00 10.41 7.76
C ASP A 38 11.95 9.43 8.26
N ILE A 39 10.68 9.73 7.99
CA ILE A 39 9.58 8.79 8.18
C ILE A 39 9.31 8.12 6.83
N GLY A 40 9.64 6.84 6.71
CA GLY A 40 9.25 6.01 5.56
C GLY A 40 7.81 5.52 5.72
N LYS A 41 7.05 5.50 4.64
CA LYS A 41 5.71 4.92 4.54
C LYS A 41 5.65 3.95 3.37
N VAL A 42 5.23 2.72 3.69
CA VAL A 42 4.90 1.69 2.72
C VAL A 42 3.39 1.63 2.61
N GLU A 43 2.89 1.74 1.40
CA GLU A 43 1.47 1.66 1.09
C GLU A 43 1.25 0.56 0.06
N VAL A 44 0.32 -0.34 0.32
CA VAL A 44 -0.09 -1.40 -0.60
C VAL A 44 -1.51 -1.10 -1.04
N GLY A 45 -1.68 -0.78 -2.32
CA GLY A 45 -2.96 -0.57 -2.97
C GLY A 45 -3.25 -1.71 -3.93
N HIS A 46 -4.29 -2.49 -3.67
CA HIS A 46 -4.64 -3.64 -4.50
C HIS A 46 -6.10 -3.59 -4.96
N SER A 47 -6.34 -3.77 -6.26
CA SER A 47 -7.68 -3.83 -6.82
C SER A 47 -8.26 -5.24 -6.70
N TRP A 48 -9.26 -5.40 -5.85
CA TRP A 48 -9.94 -6.67 -5.64
C TRP A 48 -11.24 -6.74 -6.44
N LYS A 49 -11.37 -7.76 -7.30
CA LYS A 49 -12.60 -8.03 -8.05
C LYS A 49 -13.46 -9.06 -7.34
N PHE A 50 -14.75 -8.76 -7.17
CA PHE A 50 -15.67 -9.73 -6.58
C PHE A 50 -15.86 -10.94 -7.51
N MET A 51 -15.73 -12.14 -6.92
CA MET A 51 -15.99 -13.39 -7.62
C MET A 51 -17.47 -13.51 -8.01
N ASN A 52 -18.39 -13.05 -7.15
CA ASN A 52 -19.83 -13.11 -7.39
C ASN A 52 -20.27 -12.01 -8.40
N PRO A 53 -20.77 -12.37 -9.60
CA PRO A 53 -21.24 -11.40 -10.58
C PRO A 53 -22.42 -10.57 -10.10
N LEU A 54 -23.25 -11.08 -9.19
CA LEU A 54 -24.42 -10.38 -8.66
C LEU A 54 -24.05 -9.16 -7.82
N LEU A 55 -22.83 -9.10 -7.28
CA LEU A 55 -22.35 -7.94 -6.52
C LEU A 55 -21.81 -6.84 -7.43
N ARG A 56 -21.45 -7.13 -8.70
CA ARG A 56 -20.79 -6.17 -9.59
C ARG A 56 -21.56 -4.87 -9.83
N PRO A 57 -22.90 -4.86 -9.97
CA PRO A 57 -23.66 -3.61 -10.17
C PRO A 57 -23.54 -2.61 -9.00
N PHE A 58 -23.21 -3.09 -7.80
CA PHE A 58 -23.05 -2.24 -6.60
C PHE A 58 -21.66 -1.61 -6.48
N PHE A 59 -20.69 -2.05 -7.30
CA PHE A 59 -19.31 -1.56 -7.28
C PHE A 59 -18.86 -1.10 -8.68
N PRO A 60 -19.51 -0.08 -9.27
CA PRO A 60 -19.09 0.47 -10.55
C PRO A 60 -17.69 1.12 -10.43
N PRO A 61 -16.90 1.19 -11.53
CA PRO A 61 -17.24 0.84 -12.91
C PRO A 61 -17.00 -0.63 -13.31
N TYR A 62 -16.26 -1.42 -12.53
CA TYR A 62 -15.79 -2.75 -12.96
C TYR A 62 -16.15 -3.91 -12.01
N GLY A 63 -16.97 -3.67 -10.99
CA GLY A 63 -17.25 -4.64 -9.94
C GLY A 63 -16.04 -4.91 -9.05
N GLN A 64 -15.29 -3.86 -8.72
CA GLN A 64 -14.01 -3.93 -7.99
C GLN A 64 -14.01 -2.96 -6.82
N ILE A 65 -13.22 -3.27 -5.79
CA ILE A 65 -12.87 -2.34 -4.71
C ILE A 65 -11.36 -2.20 -4.62
N THR A 66 -10.88 -1.04 -4.21
CA THR A 66 -9.46 -0.85 -3.87
C THR A 66 -9.27 -1.09 -2.38
N LEU A 67 -8.38 -2.00 -2.04
CA LEU A 67 -7.92 -2.23 -0.68
C LEU A 67 -6.61 -1.49 -0.49
N THR A 68 -6.53 -0.64 0.54
CA THR A 68 -5.32 0.10 0.88
C THR A 68 -4.88 -0.25 2.29
N ALA A 69 -3.63 -0.69 2.43
CA ALA A 69 -2.96 -0.87 3.72
C ALA A 69 -1.70 -0.02 3.75
N ALA A 70 -1.53 0.80 4.79
CA ALA A 70 -0.37 1.67 4.93
C ALA A 70 0.28 1.50 6.30
N SER A 71 1.60 1.56 6.34
CA SER A 71 2.39 1.59 7.57
C SER A 71 3.50 2.61 7.42
N ALA A 72 3.73 3.41 8.46
CA ALA A 72 4.79 4.41 8.51
C ALA A 72 5.71 4.18 9.70
N MET A 73 7.01 4.29 9.48
CA MET A 73 8.06 4.03 10.47
C MET A 73 9.18 5.05 10.32
N LYS A 74 9.85 5.38 11.43
CA LYS A 74 11.04 6.23 11.39
C LYS A 74 12.23 5.41 10.89
N ASN A 75 12.94 5.92 9.90
CA ASN A 75 14.15 5.33 9.37
C ASN A 75 15.29 5.47 10.38
N GLU A 76 15.93 4.36 10.72
CA GLU A 76 17.12 4.35 11.56
C GLU A 76 18.39 4.67 10.74
N SER A 77 19.40 5.25 11.40
CA SER A 77 20.72 5.38 10.80
C SER A 77 21.46 4.05 10.90
N LEU A 78 22.10 3.63 9.80
CA LEU A 78 22.97 2.44 9.78
C LEU A 78 24.22 2.63 10.65
N PHE A 79 24.70 3.87 10.81
CA PHE A 79 25.90 4.19 11.57
C PHE A 79 25.64 5.34 12.55
N LYS A 80 26.14 5.22 13.78
CA LYS A 80 26.07 6.24 14.84
C LYS A 80 27.24 7.20 14.76
#